data_AF-A0A7X1H4N0-F1
#
_entry.id   AF-A0A7X1H4N0-F1
#
_cell.length_a   1.000
_cell.length_b   1.000
_cell.length_c   1.000
_cell.angle_alpha   90.00
_cell.angle_beta   90.00
_cell.angle_gamma   90.00
#
_symmetry.space_group_name_H-M   'P 1'
#
loop_
_entity.id
_entity.type
_entity.pdbx_description
1 polymer ?
#
loop_
_entity_poly.entity_id
_entity_poly.type
_entity_poly.pdbx_seq_one_letter_code
_entity_poly.pdbx_strand_id
1 'polypeptide(L)'
;MKCEFPSPEWVAAYEKATMEDDVLKGLLKKWDATVCTYFLAYPKIGMDEDVSVLLDLRGGVARSAKLVPIEEGRDADFVFSGIYDKWKLVIREELDPVRAAISGQLKLTGSLPTIVRNIKLIKRLVKCTSLFDSVFPDEYDDPSKLDEYKAYIKKFRSELKV
;
A
#
# COMPACT_ATOMS: atom_id res chain seq x y z
N MET A 1 11.01 12.02 6.34
CA MET A 1 11.88 10.94 5.80
C MET A 1 11.34 10.61 4.44
N LYS A 2 12.20 10.58 3.42
CA LYS A 2 11.82 10.26 2.04
C LYS A 2 11.95 8.76 1.81
N CYS A 3 10.92 8.15 1.24
CA CYS A 3 10.90 6.73 0.93
C CYS A 3 10.32 6.53 -0.47
N GLU A 4 11.03 5.80 -1.32
CA GLU A 4 10.58 5.45 -2.66
C GLU A 4 9.39 4.49 -2.60
N PHE A 5 8.32 4.79 -3.32
CA PHE A 5 7.17 3.90 -3.42
C PHE A 5 7.39 2.86 -4.54
N PRO A 6 7.10 1.56 -4.32
CA PRO A 6 6.73 0.87 -3.07
C PRO A 6 7.90 0.07 -2.47
N SER A 7 8.98 0.75 -2.06
CA SER A 7 10.18 0.12 -1.51
C SER A 7 9.94 -0.49 -0.11
N PRO A 8 10.87 -1.32 0.37
CA PRO A 8 10.85 -1.86 1.74
C PRO A 8 10.85 -0.78 2.80
N GLU A 9 11.64 0.26 2.59
CA GLU A 9 11.72 1.43 3.47
C GLU A 9 10.38 2.15 3.53
N TRP A 10 9.69 2.26 2.39
CA TRP A 10 8.34 2.82 2.33
C TRP A 10 7.34 1.97 3.12
N VAL A 11 7.39 0.64 2.99
CA VAL A 11 6.52 -0.27 3.76
C VAL A 11 6.84 -0.22 5.25
N ALA A 12 8.11 -0.16 5.64
CA ALA A 12 8.51 -0.02 7.04
C ALA A 12 8.09 1.33 7.64
N ALA A 13 8.22 2.42 6.87
CA ALA A 13 7.71 3.73 7.26
C ALA A 13 6.18 3.71 7.44
N TYR A 14 5.48 3.02 6.53
CA TYR A 14 4.03 2.86 6.59
C TYR A 14 3.59 2.01 7.78
N GLU A 15 4.28 0.90 8.07
CA GLU A 15 4.06 0.07 9.26
C GLU A 15 4.13 0.94 10.52
N LYS A 16 5.26 1.64 10.70
CA LYS A 16 5.47 2.53 11.84
C LYS A 16 4.36 3.59 11.95
N ALA A 17 4.05 4.25 10.83
CA ALA A 17 3.01 5.26 10.79
C ALA A 17 1.64 4.73 11.22
N THR A 18 1.25 3.52 10.79
CA THR A 18 -0.02 2.90 11.21
C THR A 18 -0.02 2.46 12.67
N MET A 19 1.10 1.96 13.19
CA MET A 19 1.21 1.52 14.59
C MET A 19 1.19 2.68 15.58
N GLU A 20 1.73 3.84 15.19
CA GLU A 20 1.80 5.03 16.05
C GLU A 20 0.54 5.90 15.99
N ASP A 21 -0.39 5.63 15.06
CA ASP A 21 -1.55 6.50 14.81
C ASP A 21 -2.73 6.27 15.77
N ASP A 22 -2.95 7.18 16.71
CA ASP A 22 -4.00 7.04 17.72
C ASP A 22 -5.43 7.13 17.14
N VAL A 23 -5.62 7.88 16.06
CA VAL A 23 -6.93 7.95 15.38
C VAL A 23 -7.23 6.60 14.73
N LEU A 24 -6.25 5.97 14.09
CA LEU A 24 -6.36 4.65 13.51
C LEU A 24 -6.65 3.61 14.59
N LYS A 25 -5.91 3.59 15.71
CA LYS A 25 -6.20 2.70 16.86
C LYS A 25 -7.65 2.85 17.34
N GLY A 26 -8.16 4.08 17.41
CA GLY A 26 -9.56 4.35 17.76
C GLY A 26 -10.56 3.72 16.79
N LEU A 27 -10.30 3.79 15.49
CA LEU A 27 -11.11 3.20 14.43
C LEU A 27 -11.02 1.67 14.42
N LEU A 28 -9.84 1.12 14.71
CA LEU A 28 -9.56 -0.31 14.72
C LEU A 28 -10.30 -1.07 15.83
N LYS A 29 -10.80 -0.41 16.88
CA LYS A 29 -11.61 -1.07 17.93
C LYS A 29 -12.87 -1.79 17.41
N LYS A 30 -13.35 -1.42 16.21
CA LYS A 30 -14.52 -2.03 15.56
C LYS A 30 -14.15 -2.77 14.26
N TRP A 31 -12.87 -3.07 14.08
CA TRP A 31 -12.33 -3.74 12.91
C TRP A 31 -11.44 -4.90 13.35
N ASP A 32 -11.59 -6.05 12.69
CA ASP A 32 -10.81 -7.24 12.99
C ASP A 32 -10.64 -8.06 11.70
N ALA A 33 -9.80 -7.57 10.80
CA ALA A 33 -9.60 -8.14 9.48
C ALA A 33 -8.28 -7.67 8.87
N THR A 34 -7.72 -8.47 7.97
CA THR A 34 -6.56 -8.12 7.16
C THR A 34 -6.95 -7.28 5.94
N VAL A 35 -6.04 -6.42 5.50
CA VAL A 35 -6.17 -5.68 4.25
C VAL A 35 -4.88 -5.84 3.48
N CYS A 36 -4.96 -6.37 2.26
CA CYS A 36 -3.82 -6.42 1.36
C CYS A 36 -3.99 -5.42 0.22
N THR A 37 -2.90 -4.75 -0.17
CA THR A 37 -2.85 -3.89 -1.34
C THR A 37 -1.89 -4.45 -2.37
N TYR A 38 -2.37 -4.64 -3.60
CA TYR A 38 -1.56 -5.03 -4.74
C TYR A 38 -1.29 -3.82 -5.62
N PHE A 39 -0.01 -3.52 -5.79
CA PHE A 39 0.49 -2.59 -6.78
C PHE A 39 0.86 -3.41 -8.01
N LEU A 40 0.04 -3.33 -9.05
CA LEU A 40 0.25 -4.11 -10.27
C LEU A 40 1.56 -3.70 -10.96
N ALA A 41 2.25 -4.67 -11.55
CA ALA A 41 3.54 -4.51 -12.22
C ALA A 41 3.62 -3.20 -13.04
N TYR A 42 4.74 -2.52 -12.89
CA TYR A 42 5.05 -1.25 -13.55
C TYR A 42 6.51 -1.24 -14.03
N PRO A 43 6.81 -1.91 -15.15
CA PRO A 43 8.19 -2.09 -15.64
C PRO A 43 8.94 -0.77 -15.89
N LYS A 44 8.23 0.35 -16.08
CA LYS A 44 8.84 1.69 -16.24
C LYS A 44 9.76 2.07 -15.08
N ILE A 45 9.48 1.60 -13.87
CA ILE A 45 10.32 1.82 -12.68
C ILE A 45 11.11 0.56 -12.26
N GLY A 46 11.14 -0.49 -13.09
CA GLY A 46 11.79 -1.77 -12.76
C GLY A 46 10.96 -2.69 -11.87
N MET A 47 9.66 -2.39 -11.72
CA MET A 47 8.73 -3.24 -11.01
C MET A 47 8.10 -4.24 -11.99
N ASP A 48 8.82 -5.32 -12.28
CA ASP A 48 8.42 -6.30 -13.30
C ASP A 48 7.26 -7.21 -12.87
N GLU A 49 7.01 -7.30 -11.56
CA GLU A 49 5.98 -8.13 -10.95
C GLU A 49 5.15 -7.33 -9.95
N ASP A 50 3.95 -7.84 -9.65
CA ASP A 50 3.06 -7.24 -8.67
C ASP A 50 3.74 -7.17 -7.29
N VAL A 51 3.50 -6.08 -6.56
CA VAL A 51 3.92 -5.92 -5.16
C VAL A 51 2.70 -6.12 -4.30
N SER A 52 2.81 -6.92 -3.23
CA SER A 52 1.75 -7.00 -2.23
C SER A 52 2.20 -6.52 -0.86
N VAL A 53 1.38 -5.66 -0.25
CA VAL A 53 1.56 -5.18 1.12
C VAL A 53 0.38 -5.65 1.94
N LEU A 54 0.63 -6.53 2.91
CA LEU A 54 -0.37 -7.05 3.82
C LEU A 54 -0.36 -6.30 5.14
N LEU A 55 -1.50 -5.74 5.51
CA LEU A 55 -1.75 -5.15 6.80
C LEU A 55 -2.56 -6.10 7.68
N ASP A 56 -2.06 -6.35 8.88
CA ASP A 56 -2.75 -7.15 9.88
C ASP A 56 -3.37 -6.23 10.93
N LEU A 57 -4.67 -5.98 10.77
CA LEU A 57 -5.43 -5.00 11.53
C LEU A 57 -6.40 -5.72 12.47
N ARG A 58 -5.88 -6.27 13.56
CA ARG A 58 -6.64 -7.11 14.49
C ARG A 58 -6.44 -6.72 15.94
N GLY A 59 -7.45 -7.00 16.77
CA GLY A 59 -7.38 -6.70 18.21
C GLY A 59 -7.31 -5.20 18.54
N GLY A 60 -7.85 -4.34 17.68
CA GLY A 60 -7.88 -2.89 17.92
C GLY A 60 -6.58 -2.14 17.60
N VAL A 61 -5.61 -2.80 16.97
CA VAL A 61 -4.31 -2.21 16.61
C VAL A 61 -3.87 -2.65 15.21
N ALA A 62 -2.98 -1.87 14.59
CA ALA A 62 -2.20 -2.35 13.46
C ALA A 62 -1.06 -3.19 14.02
N ARG A 63 -1.04 -4.50 13.74
CA ARG A 63 -0.02 -5.42 14.24
C ARG A 63 1.22 -5.45 13.36
N SER A 64 1.03 -5.30 12.05
CA SER A 64 2.12 -5.18 11.08
C SER A 64 1.64 -4.64 9.75
N ALA A 65 2.59 -4.13 8.95
CA ALA A 65 2.46 -3.95 7.50
C ALA A 65 3.72 -4.53 6.82
N LYS A 66 3.55 -5.51 5.93
CA LYS A 66 4.68 -6.27 5.38
C LYS A 66 4.53 -6.52 3.88
N LEU A 67 5.67 -6.58 3.20
CA LEU A 67 5.76 -7.20 1.88
C LEU A 67 5.59 -8.71 2.03
N VAL A 68 4.69 -9.30 1.26
CA VAL A 68 4.40 -10.74 1.29
C VAL A 68 4.35 -11.32 -0.13
N PRO A 69 4.45 -12.65 -0.30
CA PRO A 69 4.18 -13.26 -1.59
C PRO A 69 2.75 -12.99 -2.03
N ILE A 70 2.50 -12.89 -3.34
CA ILE A 70 1.15 -12.67 -3.88
C ILE A 70 0.17 -13.74 -3.36
N GLU A 71 0.61 -15.00 -3.32
CA GLU A 71 -0.18 -16.11 -2.80
C GLU A 71 -0.54 -16.00 -1.32
N GLU A 72 0.24 -15.28 -0.52
CA GLU A 72 -0.14 -15.00 0.88
C GLU A 72 -1.08 -13.80 0.94
N GLY A 73 -0.79 -12.74 0.18
CA GLY A 73 -1.63 -11.54 0.15
C GLY A 73 -3.05 -11.78 -0.36
N ARG A 74 -3.26 -12.82 -1.19
CA ARG A 74 -4.57 -13.12 -1.82
C ARG A 74 -5.57 -13.63 -0.79
N ASP A 75 -5.08 -14.21 0.30
CA ASP A 75 -5.86 -14.82 1.36
C ASP A 75 -6.30 -13.78 2.41
N ALA A 76 -5.95 -12.49 2.21
CA ALA A 76 -6.43 -11.42 3.05
C ALA A 76 -7.95 -11.23 2.95
N ASP A 77 -8.57 -10.81 4.06
CA ASP A 77 -10.02 -10.60 4.16
C ASP A 77 -10.52 -9.55 3.15
N PHE A 78 -9.67 -8.56 2.84
CA PHE A 78 -9.90 -7.55 1.80
C PHE A 78 -8.63 -7.36 0.97
N VAL A 79 -8.76 -7.38 -0.36
CA VAL A 79 -7.67 -7.11 -1.29
C VAL A 79 -8.04 -5.94 -2.19
N PHE A 80 -7.25 -4.87 -2.17
CA PHE A 80 -7.34 -3.79 -3.14
C PHE A 80 -6.22 -3.96 -4.16
N SER A 81 -6.54 -3.98 -5.46
CA SER A 81 -5.54 -4.08 -6.52
C SER A 81 -5.74 -2.98 -7.56
N GLY A 82 -4.64 -2.44 -8.07
CA GLY A 82 -4.69 -1.41 -9.10
C GLY A 82 -3.32 -1.08 -9.68
N ILE A 83 -3.33 -0.38 -10.82
CA ILE A 83 -2.10 0.09 -11.46
C ILE A 83 -1.42 1.16 -10.62
N TYR A 84 -0.09 1.22 -10.74
CA TYR A 84 0.77 2.17 -10.03
C TYR A 84 0.25 3.62 -10.07
N ASP A 85 -0.16 4.10 -11.25
CA ASP A 85 -0.66 5.48 -11.41
C ASP A 85 -1.89 5.78 -10.54
N LYS A 86 -2.78 4.80 -10.34
CA LYS A 86 -3.96 4.98 -9.48
C LYS A 86 -3.59 4.98 -8.00
N TRP A 87 -2.66 4.13 -7.60
CA TRP A 87 -2.14 4.13 -6.24
C TRP A 87 -1.40 5.41 -5.91
N LYS A 88 -0.63 5.98 -6.85
CA LYS A 88 -0.01 7.29 -6.70
C LYS A 88 -1.04 8.39 -6.39
N LEU A 89 -2.15 8.45 -7.13
CA LEU A 89 -3.25 9.38 -6.84
C LEU A 89 -3.88 9.15 -5.46
N VAL A 90 -4.01 7.89 -5.04
CA VAL A 90 -4.55 7.55 -3.72
C VAL A 90 -3.61 8.00 -2.60
N ILE A 91 -2.32 7.70 -2.69
CA ILE A 91 -1.30 8.09 -1.70
C ILE A 91 -1.19 9.61 -1.60
N ARG A 92 -1.39 10.33 -2.70
CA ARG A 92 -1.49 11.80 -2.74
C ARG A 92 -2.81 12.38 -2.22
N GLU A 93 -3.76 11.53 -1.83
CA GLU A 93 -5.12 11.92 -1.44
C GLU A 93 -5.91 12.63 -2.57
N GLU A 94 -5.45 12.53 -3.82
CA GLU A 94 -6.12 13.05 -5.03
C GLU A 94 -7.24 12.12 -5.53
N LEU A 95 -7.15 10.84 -5.16
CA LEU A 95 -8.17 9.83 -5.43
C LEU A 95 -8.58 9.13 -4.13
N ASP A 96 -9.87 9.21 -3.80
CA ASP A 96 -10.44 8.51 -2.65
C ASP A 96 -10.45 6.99 -2.91
N PRO A 97 -9.85 6.17 -2.02
CA PRO A 97 -9.69 4.73 -2.26
C PRO A 97 -11.02 3.98 -2.33
N VAL A 98 -12.03 4.42 -1.57
CA VAL A 98 -13.36 3.79 -1.56
C VAL A 98 -14.13 4.18 -2.81
N ARG A 99 -14.05 5.44 -3.24
CA ARG A 99 -14.63 5.86 -4.52
C ARG A 99 -13.97 5.14 -5.69
N ALA A 100 -12.65 4.99 -5.68
CA ALA A 100 -11.91 4.25 -6.69
C ALA A 100 -12.34 2.78 -6.75
N ALA A 101 -12.61 2.15 -5.60
CA ALA A 101 -13.15 0.79 -5.56
C ALA A 101 -14.57 0.71 -6.13
N ILE A 102 -15.46 1.65 -5.77
CA ILE A 102 -16.84 1.70 -6.28
C ILE A 102 -16.87 1.92 -7.80
N SER A 103 -15.99 2.77 -8.32
CA SER A 103 -15.91 3.09 -9.76
C SER A 103 -15.12 2.06 -10.58
N GLY A 104 -14.52 1.05 -9.94
CA GLY A 104 -13.69 0.04 -10.59
C GLY A 104 -12.29 0.52 -11.00
N GLN A 105 -11.87 1.72 -10.57
CA GLN A 105 -10.49 2.21 -10.77
C GLN A 105 -9.48 1.47 -9.89
N LEU A 106 -9.93 1.01 -8.72
CA LEU A 106 -9.29 -0.05 -7.95
C LEU A 106 -10.24 -1.25 -7.94
N LYS A 107 -9.70 -2.46 -8.12
CA LYS A 107 -10.48 -3.68 -7.90
C LYS A 107 -10.43 -4.03 -6.42
N LEU A 108 -11.59 -4.39 -5.86
CA LEU A 108 -11.74 -4.88 -4.50
C LEU A 108 -12.18 -6.34 -4.51
N THR A 109 -11.45 -7.20 -3.81
CA THR A 109 -11.90 -8.54 -3.39
C THR A 109 -12.31 -8.45 -1.92
N GLY A 110 -13.50 -8.96 -1.58
CA GLY A 110 -14.10 -8.85 -0.24
C GLY A 110 -15.43 -8.07 -0.26
N SER A 111 -16.00 -7.82 0.93
CA SER A 111 -17.31 -7.16 1.06
C SER A 111 -17.21 -5.63 0.88
N LEU A 112 -17.59 -5.12 -0.29
CA LEU A 112 -17.69 -3.68 -0.54
C LEU A 112 -18.59 -2.95 0.48
N PRO A 113 -19.78 -3.46 0.89
CA PRO A 113 -20.58 -2.82 1.93
C PRO A 113 -19.82 -2.66 3.26
N THR A 114 -18.97 -3.61 3.62
CA THR A 114 -18.15 -3.53 4.83
C THR A 114 -17.11 -2.42 4.71
N ILE A 115 -16.44 -2.30 3.56
CA ILE A 115 -15.49 -1.21 3.26
C ILE A 115 -16.18 0.16 3.33
N VAL A 116 -17.36 0.29 2.71
CA VAL A 116 -18.12 1.56 2.72
C VAL A 116 -18.53 1.95 4.14
N ARG A 117 -19.02 1.00 4.95
CA ARG A 117 -19.36 1.25 6.36
C ARG A 117 -18.14 1.71 7.18
N ASN A 118 -16.96 1.23 6.82
CA ASN A 118 -15.69 1.54 7.49
C ASN A 118 -14.84 2.55 6.70
N ILE A 119 -15.44 3.39 5.86
CA ILE A 119 -14.74 4.36 5.00
C ILE A 119 -13.74 5.24 5.75
N LYS A 120 -14.04 5.63 7.00
CA LYS A 120 -13.14 6.42 7.83
C LYS A 120 -11.83 5.70 8.14
N LEU A 121 -11.88 4.39 8.37
CA LEU A 121 -10.70 3.56 8.61
C LEU A 121 -9.85 3.47 7.34
N ILE A 122 -10.47 3.16 6.21
CA ILE A 122 -9.75 3.04 4.92
C ILE A 122 -9.08 4.36 4.53
N LYS A 123 -9.77 5.49 4.73
CA LYS A 123 -9.18 6.82 4.55
C LYS A 123 -8.04 7.09 5.52
N ARG A 124 -8.15 6.63 6.77
CA ARG A 124 -7.09 6.83 7.76
C ARG A 124 -5.84 6.03 7.41
N LEU A 125 -5.99 4.81 6.89
CA LEU A 125 -4.87 4.02 6.37
C LEU A 125 -4.12 4.78 5.27
N VAL A 126 -4.84 5.33 4.28
CA VAL A 126 -4.20 6.19 3.26
C VAL A 126 -3.52 7.40 3.91
N LYS A 127 -4.17 8.05 4.88
CA LYS A 127 -3.57 9.20 5.56
C LYS A 127 -2.25 8.89 6.27
N CYS A 128 -2.05 7.66 6.74
CA CYS A 128 -0.78 7.23 7.34
C CYS A 128 0.37 7.25 6.31
N THR A 129 0.10 7.08 5.01
CA THR A 129 1.11 7.23 3.94
C THR A 129 1.56 8.67 3.73
N SER A 130 0.76 9.65 4.18
CA SER A 130 1.07 11.09 4.13
C SER A 130 1.85 11.58 5.36
N LEU A 131 2.12 10.71 6.34
CA LEU A 131 2.92 11.05 7.53
C LEU A 131 4.44 10.95 7.26
N PHE A 132 4.82 10.52 6.06
CA PHE A 132 6.18 10.50 5.56
C PHE A 132 6.19 10.85 4.06
N ASP A 133 7.36 11.19 3.52
CA ASP A 133 7.46 11.71 2.17
C ASP A 133 7.58 10.55 1.18
N SER A 134 6.45 10.17 0.57
CA SER A 134 6.42 9.19 -0.52
C SER A 134 7.03 9.78 -1.78
N VAL A 135 8.08 9.16 -2.29
CA VAL A 135 8.76 9.54 -3.53
C VAL A 135 8.37 8.57 -4.63
N PHE A 136 8.02 9.08 -5.81
CA PHE A 136 7.56 8.27 -6.94
C PHE A 136 8.66 8.20 -8.01
N PRO A 137 9.33 7.04 -8.22
CA PRO A 137 10.49 6.94 -9.10
C PRO A 137 10.24 7.31 -10.56
N ASP A 138 9.00 7.19 -11.04
CA ASP A 138 8.59 7.60 -12.39
C ASP A 138 8.64 9.13 -12.61
N GLU A 139 8.80 9.90 -11.55
CA GLU A 139 8.86 11.36 -11.58
C GLU A 139 10.27 11.91 -11.32
N TYR A 140 11.29 11.05 -11.32
CA TYR A 140 12.67 11.52 -11.22
C TYR A 140 13.07 12.36 -12.43
N ASP A 141 13.55 13.58 -12.16
CA ASP A 141 14.12 14.47 -13.18
C ASP A 141 15.46 13.95 -13.73
N ASP A 142 16.19 13.16 -12.94
CA ASP A 142 17.50 12.58 -13.28
C ASP A 142 17.34 11.09 -13.65
N PRO A 143 17.56 10.72 -14.93
CA PRO A 143 17.46 9.34 -15.38
C PRO A 143 18.37 8.37 -14.62
N SER A 144 19.53 8.84 -14.14
CA SER A 144 20.50 8.01 -13.41
C SER A 144 19.89 7.47 -12.11
N LYS A 145 19.06 8.28 -11.44
CA LYS A 145 18.35 7.87 -10.22
C LYS A 145 17.32 6.78 -10.49
N LEU A 146 16.66 6.85 -11.65
CA LEU A 146 15.70 5.82 -12.05
C LEU A 146 16.42 4.49 -12.30
N ASP A 147 17.60 4.53 -12.92
CA ASP A 147 18.40 3.32 -13.17
C ASP A 147 18.96 2.72 -11.87
N GLU A 148 19.41 3.56 -10.93
CA GLU A 148 19.80 3.14 -9.58
C GLU A 148 18.62 2.49 -8.84
N TYR A 149 17.43 3.11 -8.88
CA TYR A 149 16.23 2.56 -8.27
C TYR A 149 15.82 1.22 -8.90
N LYS A 150 15.85 1.11 -10.23
CA LYS A 150 15.58 -0.14 -10.96
C LYS A 150 16.53 -1.25 -10.53
N ALA A 151 17.82 -0.96 -10.41
CA ALA A 151 18.82 -1.92 -9.94
C ALA A 151 18.55 -2.35 -8.48
N TYR A 152 18.22 -1.38 -7.62
CA TYR A 152 17.89 -1.62 -6.22
C TYR A 152 16.66 -2.52 -6.06
N ILE A 153 15.53 -2.15 -6.66
CA ILE A 153 14.26 -2.88 -6.48
C ILE A 153 14.36 -4.30 -7.04
N LYS A 154 15.07 -4.49 -8.15
CA LYS A 154 15.31 -5.82 -8.74
C LYS A 154 16.17 -6.71 -7.85
N LYS A 155 17.25 -6.16 -7.29
CA LYS A 155 18.10 -6.89 -6.34
C LYS A 155 17.30 -7.29 -5.11
N PHE A 156 16.59 -6.34 -4.52
CA PHE A 156 15.79 -6.57 -3.33
C PHE A 156 14.72 -7.65 -3.55
N ARG A 157 14.01 -7.62 -4.68
CA ARG A 157 13.04 -8.66 -5.07
C ARG A 157 13.67 -10.05 -5.11
N SER A 158 14.85 -10.17 -5.72
CA SER A 158 15.57 -11.46 -5.76
C SER A 158 15.94 -12.01 -4.38
N GLU A 159 16.14 -11.15 -3.38
CA GLU A 159 16.54 -11.53 -2.01
C GLU A 159 15.33 -11.92 -1.15
N LEU A 160 14.16 -11.36 -1.44
CA LEU A 160 12.93 -11.55 -0.66
C LEU A 160 12.31 -12.95 -0.76
N LYS A 161 12.75 -13.79 -1.71
CA LYS A 161 12.12 -15.09 -2.03
C LYS A 161 10.59 -15.00 -2.23
N VAL A 162 10.11 -13.87 -2.74
CA VAL A 162 8.73 -13.67 -3.20
C VAL A 162 8.70 -13.25 -4.65
#